data_AF-A0A2N1M7V5-F1
#
_entry.id   AF-A0A2N1M7V5-F1
#
_cell.length_a   1.000
_cell.length_b   1.000
_cell.length_c   1.000
_cell.angle_alpha   90.00
_cell.angle_beta   90.00
_cell.angle_gamma   90.00
#
_symmetry.space_group_name_H-M   'P 1'
#
loop_
_entity.id
_entity.type
_entity.pdbx_description
1 polymer ?
#
loop_
_entity_poly.entity_id
_entity_poly.type
_entity_poly.pdbx_seq_one_letter_code
_entity_poly.pdbx_strand_id
1 'polypeptide(L)'
;MAFRRSHPRQRRTCEEYKAELEEENYHLHSELQTEVDLNRQNESRINQLERDYSRCEQEIQVLNREIERLENASKEEIVELKSEISSLKSQLYQARKDVRNKEKYISDLEKRLVESEEQVERLRCRIRAISSRKNTPERGNSPDLYNPNINLEMATITELANAIDGFLDNTADRVIMSDQIKRATRQIRRKEQNLHQDLIQEQRRRYDAEAIRDNEIIRRQNAEGVEQMAIADLHQLQTNGRNQVNRMLDRIARKQTRIGVLVQERFALQLLYQRNAHHLQRSRKDIGLLEYNRDRLYERYEKWKNKTQAERQNILILQAQILALQNNPPNQINMAGEHPYFDWDDNIPDFLAQLRLDLQRRGIDPADNVGGPPTGRDQAIGVLRGCMRGRTLEWFDDEITTKQNWELVNLTDGTGQANLVAVNGRTALQIGADGLNEALGQPGNAIVKLRAVEGPWDEDWRIAGGRPSNLAVNAPNAGNGTTVVVPGIRFGQAIWWLKTHFPTVEEELRDMMYGTITKGDLTIDELYRKIERIGRRANYRPEELRRKFLDALPLPWLEKAEDIGEHLPLNELAKKLYEIELRRIARYKRDRIPDPLLLNSKEYL
;
A
#
# COMPACT_ATOMS: atom_id res chain seq x y z
N MET A 1 -44.16 -21.62 -80.72
CA MET A 1 -42.99 -20.85 -81.18
C MET A 1 -42.78 -19.68 -80.23
N ALA A 2 -41.72 -19.70 -79.42
CA ALA A 2 -41.37 -18.59 -78.53
C ALA A 2 -39.88 -18.27 -78.73
N PHE A 3 -39.58 -17.23 -79.52
CA PHE A 3 -38.22 -16.77 -79.75
C PHE A 3 -37.78 -15.84 -78.61
N ARG A 4 -36.72 -16.25 -77.90
CA ARG A 4 -36.01 -15.41 -76.94
C ARG A 4 -35.29 -14.28 -77.69
N ARG A 5 -35.49 -13.03 -77.24
CA ARG A 5 -34.67 -11.87 -77.63
C ARG A 5 -33.31 -11.92 -76.95
N SER A 6 -32.24 -11.92 -77.73
CA SER A 6 -30.86 -11.70 -77.28
C SER A 6 -30.60 -10.21 -77.06
N HIS A 7 -29.97 -9.86 -75.93
CA HIS A 7 -29.54 -8.48 -75.62
C HIS A 7 -28.25 -8.14 -76.39
N PRO A 8 -28.07 -6.90 -76.86
CA PRO A 8 -26.84 -6.49 -77.53
C PRO A 8 -25.74 -6.23 -76.49
N ARG A 9 -24.63 -6.97 -76.57
CA ARG A 9 -23.39 -6.66 -75.86
C ARG A 9 -22.71 -5.47 -76.56
N GLN A 10 -22.64 -4.33 -75.88
CA GLN A 10 -21.79 -3.20 -76.28
C GLN A 10 -20.32 -3.67 -76.32
N ARG A 11 -19.70 -3.68 -77.50
CA ARG A 11 -18.25 -3.92 -77.64
C ARG A 11 -17.55 -2.57 -77.46
N ARG A 12 -16.86 -2.39 -76.33
CA ARG A 12 -15.92 -1.28 -76.13
C ARG A 12 -14.72 -1.44 -77.05
N THR A 13 -14.17 -0.33 -77.54
CA THR A 13 -13.00 -0.34 -78.44
C THR A 13 -11.71 -0.44 -77.62
N CYS A 14 -10.62 -0.91 -78.25
CA CYS A 14 -9.30 -1.05 -77.59
C CYS A 14 -8.77 0.29 -77.04
N GLU A 15 -9.19 1.41 -77.65
CA GLU A 15 -8.82 2.77 -77.24
C GLU A 15 -9.50 3.20 -75.92
N GLU A 16 -10.75 2.78 -75.69
CA GLU A 16 -11.47 3.07 -74.43
C GLU A 16 -10.80 2.37 -73.25
N TYR A 17 -10.39 1.11 -73.40
CA TYR A 17 -9.64 0.39 -72.36
C TYR A 17 -8.27 1.01 -72.07
N LYS A 18 -7.61 1.53 -73.10
CA LYS A 18 -6.33 2.23 -72.93
C LYS A 18 -6.50 3.54 -72.16
N ALA A 19 -7.55 4.30 -72.45
CA ALA A 19 -7.86 5.54 -71.74
C ALA A 19 -8.25 5.30 -70.27
N GLU A 20 -9.07 4.27 -69.99
CA GLU A 20 -9.42 3.88 -68.61
C GLU A 20 -8.18 3.50 -67.80
N LEU A 21 -7.24 2.75 -68.39
CA LEU A 21 -5.97 2.40 -67.75
C LEU A 21 -5.07 3.62 -67.51
N GLU A 22 -5.01 4.57 -68.44
CA GLU A 22 -4.24 5.80 -68.26
C GLU A 22 -4.82 6.68 -67.15
N GLU A 23 -6.15 6.74 -67.01
CA GLU A 23 -6.84 7.47 -65.94
C GLU A 23 -6.63 6.81 -64.56
N GLU A 24 -6.80 5.48 -64.46
CA GLU A 24 -6.49 4.74 -63.23
C GLU A 24 -5.03 4.92 -62.81
N ASN A 25 -4.10 4.89 -63.77
CA ASN A 25 -2.68 5.06 -63.49
C ASN A 25 -2.36 6.50 -63.01
N TYR A 26 -3.04 7.51 -63.56
CA TYR A 26 -2.95 8.89 -63.06
C TYR A 26 -3.48 9.00 -61.62
N HIS A 27 -4.60 8.37 -61.33
CA HIS A 27 -5.19 8.36 -59.99
C HIS A 27 -4.26 7.68 -58.97
N LEU A 28 -3.71 6.52 -59.31
CA LEU A 28 -2.76 5.79 -58.48
C LEU A 28 -1.47 6.60 -58.23
N HIS A 29 -0.97 7.32 -59.23
CA HIS A 29 0.16 8.23 -59.05
C HIS A 29 -0.16 9.39 -58.11
N SER A 30 -1.37 9.94 -58.20
CA SER A 30 -1.82 11.02 -57.30
C SER A 30 -1.98 10.53 -55.86
N GLU A 31 -2.61 9.38 -55.64
CA GLU A 31 -2.73 8.77 -54.31
C GLU A 31 -1.36 8.44 -53.72
N LEU A 32 -0.47 7.84 -54.51
CA LEU A 32 0.89 7.52 -54.09
C LEU A 32 1.64 8.78 -53.65
N GLN A 33 1.49 9.88 -54.38
CA GLN A 33 2.12 11.15 -54.02
C GLN A 33 1.59 11.70 -52.68
N THR A 34 0.27 11.61 -52.44
CA THR A 34 -0.30 12.04 -51.16
C THR A 34 0.19 11.20 -49.98
N GLU A 35 0.32 9.88 -50.15
CA GLU A 35 0.87 8.99 -49.13
C GLU A 35 2.36 9.25 -48.87
N VAL A 36 3.14 9.58 -49.91
CA VAL A 36 4.54 9.98 -49.75
C VAL A 36 4.65 11.27 -48.91
N ASP A 37 3.80 12.25 -49.16
CA ASP A 37 3.83 13.51 -48.41
C ASP A 37 3.34 13.34 -46.96
N LEU A 38 2.35 12.49 -46.73
CA LEU A 38 1.94 12.08 -45.38
C LEU A 38 3.07 11.35 -44.63
N ASN A 39 3.78 10.45 -45.30
CA ASN A 39 4.92 9.75 -44.71
C ASN A 39 6.05 10.71 -44.33
N ARG A 40 6.37 11.69 -45.18
CA ARG A 40 7.36 12.73 -44.83
C ARG A 40 6.95 13.57 -43.62
N GLN A 41 5.66 13.87 -43.49
CA GLN A 41 5.15 14.56 -42.30
C GLN A 41 5.23 13.68 -41.05
N ASN A 42 4.88 12.40 -41.17
CA ASN A 42 4.97 11.45 -40.06
C ASN A 42 6.42 11.25 -39.61
N GLU A 43 7.36 11.14 -40.53
CA GLU A 43 8.80 11.07 -40.24
C GLU A 43 9.27 12.31 -39.48
N SER A 44 8.85 13.50 -39.91
CA SER A 44 9.15 14.76 -39.21
C SER A 44 8.57 14.79 -37.79
N ARG A 45 7.35 14.29 -37.60
CA ARG A 45 6.71 14.20 -36.27
C ARG A 45 7.41 13.19 -35.37
N ILE A 46 7.81 12.03 -35.91
CA ILE A 46 8.56 11.00 -35.18
C ILE A 46 9.90 11.58 -34.71
N ASN A 47 10.66 12.21 -35.61
CA ASN A 47 11.94 12.84 -35.27
C ASN A 47 11.79 13.93 -34.19
N GLN A 48 10.69 14.67 -34.20
CA GLN A 48 10.41 15.66 -33.16
C GLN A 48 10.09 15.00 -31.81
N LEU A 49 9.26 13.96 -31.81
CA LEU A 49 8.92 13.20 -30.61
C LEU A 49 10.14 12.51 -30.00
N GLU A 50 11.06 12.00 -30.82
CA GLU A 50 12.32 11.42 -30.34
C GLU A 50 13.19 12.45 -29.63
N ARG A 51 13.33 13.66 -30.18
CA ARG A 51 14.05 14.76 -29.51
C ARG A 51 13.41 15.14 -28.19
N ASP A 52 12.08 15.26 -28.18
CA ASP A 52 11.32 15.61 -26.98
C ASP A 52 11.45 14.52 -25.91
N TYR A 53 11.43 13.24 -26.32
CA TYR A 53 11.65 12.10 -25.44
C TYR A 53 13.07 12.11 -24.83
N SER A 54 14.10 12.31 -25.64
CA SER A 54 15.49 12.40 -25.14
C SER A 54 15.68 13.56 -24.15
N ARG A 55 15.04 14.72 -24.39
CA ARG A 55 15.06 15.84 -23.45
C ARG A 55 14.37 15.48 -22.13
N CYS A 56 13.21 14.84 -22.20
CA CYS A 56 12.47 14.40 -21.01
C CYS A 56 13.28 13.39 -20.19
N GLU A 57 13.95 12.45 -20.86
CA GLU A 57 14.83 11.47 -20.21
C GLU A 57 15.99 12.16 -19.47
N GLN A 58 16.62 13.17 -20.08
CA GLN A 58 17.67 13.95 -19.43
C GLN A 58 17.16 14.72 -18.20
N GLU A 59 15.98 15.36 -18.30
CA GLU A 59 15.37 16.06 -17.17
C GLU A 59 15.06 15.10 -16.00
N ILE A 60 14.51 13.92 -16.29
CA ILE A 60 14.26 12.88 -15.28
C ILE A 60 15.56 12.45 -14.62
N GLN A 61 16.64 12.26 -15.39
CA GLN A 61 17.94 11.89 -14.82
C GLN A 61 18.50 12.99 -13.89
N VAL A 62 18.36 14.27 -14.26
CA VAL A 62 18.78 15.39 -13.40
C VAL A 62 17.96 15.43 -12.12
N LEU A 63 16.63 15.31 -12.22
CA LEU A 63 15.74 15.31 -11.06
C LEU A 63 16.02 14.14 -10.12
N ASN A 64 16.27 12.94 -10.65
CA ASN A 64 16.61 11.77 -9.84
C ASN A 64 17.91 11.95 -9.07
N ARG A 65 18.94 12.55 -9.69
CA ARG A 65 20.20 12.88 -8.99
C ARG A 65 19.98 13.89 -7.87
N GLU A 66 19.08 14.86 -8.06
CA GLU A 66 18.78 15.85 -7.03
C GLU A 66 18.02 15.24 -5.86
N ILE A 67 17.05 14.35 -6.14
CA ILE A 67 16.35 13.58 -5.10
C ILE A 67 17.35 12.76 -4.28
N GLU A 68 18.27 12.04 -4.94
CA GLU A 68 19.29 11.23 -4.25
C GLU A 68 20.18 12.08 -3.33
N ARG A 69 20.60 13.27 -3.78
CA ARG A 69 21.36 14.22 -2.94
C ARG A 69 20.58 14.67 -1.72
N LEU A 70 19.32 15.07 -1.90
CA LEU A 70 18.45 15.52 -0.81
C LEU A 70 18.17 14.39 0.19
N GLU A 71 17.94 13.17 -0.29
CA GLU A 71 17.78 12.01 0.57
C GLU A 71 19.04 11.77 1.42
N ASN A 72 20.23 11.82 0.82
CA ASN A 72 21.48 11.62 1.55
C ASN A 72 21.72 12.73 2.59
N ALA A 73 21.50 13.99 2.23
CA ALA A 73 21.58 15.11 3.18
C ALA A 73 20.60 14.94 4.36
N SER A 74 19.37 14.50 4.10
CA SER A 74 18.38 14.25 5.16
C SER A 74 18.77 13.07 6.08
N LYS A 75 19.39 12.02 5.52
CA LYS A 75 19.90 10.89 6.31
C LYS A 75 21.03 11.33 7.23
N GLU A 76 21.94 12.18 6.75
CA GLU A 76 23.02 12.76 7.56
C GLU A 76 22.47 13.61 8.71
N GLU A 77 21.51 14.51 8.43
CA GLU A 77 20.88 15.35 9.46
C GLU A 77 20.18 14.51 10.54
N ILE A 78 19.50 13.43 10.15
CA ILE A 78 18.88 12.48 11.10
C ILE A 78 19.93 11.82 12.00
N VAL A 79 21.08 11.43 11.44
CA VAL A 79 22.17 10.81 12.22
C VAL A 79 22.74 11.81 13.23
N GLU A 80 22.95 13.05 12.82
CA GLU A 80 23.46 14.12 13.68
C GLU A 80 22.49 14.41 14.83
N LEU A 81 21.20 14.63 14.54
CA LEU A 81 20.16 14.82 15.55
C LEU A 81 20.07 13.64 16.52
N LYS A 82 20.21 12.41 16.03
CA LYS A 82 20.19 11.21 16.90
C LYS A 82 21.39 11.16 17.85
N SER A 83 22.55 11.62 17.39
CA SER A 83 23.76 11.75 18.22
C SER A 83 23.58 12.83 19.29
N GLU A 84 22.97 13.96 18.94
CA GLU A 84 22.69 15.06 19.86
C GLU A 84 21.67 14.66 20.93
N ILE A 85 20.58 13.99 20.54
CA ILE A 85 19.60 13.41 21.48
C ILE A 85 20.29 12.44 22.45
N SER A 86 21.23 11.62 21.97
CA SER A 86 21.95 10.67 22.81
C SER A 86 22.85 11.38 23.82
N SER A 87 23.53 12.44 23.40
CA SER A 87 24.33 13.31 24.28
C SER A 87 23.46 13.99 25.34
N LEU A 88 22.36 14.63 24.93
CA LEU A 88 21.42 15.29 25.85
C LEU A 88 20.80 14.31 26.85
N LYS A 89 20.47 13.09 26.41
CA LYS A 89 19.94 12.05 27.30
C LYS A 89 20.97 11.64 28.37
N SER A 90 22.24 11.54 28.01
CA SER A 90 23.33 11.26 28.96
C SER A 90 23.49 12.41 29.97
N GLN A 91 23.50 13.66 29.50
CA GLN A 91 23.57 14.84 30.36
C GLN A 91 22.39 14.90 31.33
N LEU A 92 21.17 14.63 30.86
CA LEU A 92 19.97 14.63 31.68
C LEU A 92 19.99 13.51 32.74
N TYR A 93 20.52 12.34 32.39
CA TYR A 93 20.71 11.26 33.36
C TYR A 93 21.69 11.66 34.48
N GLN A 94 22.81 12.30 34.11
CA GLN A 94 23.79 12.79 35.07
C GLN A 94 23.20 13.88 35.98
N ALA A 95 22.51 14.87 35.40
CA ALA A 95 21.85 15.93 36.16
C ALA A 95 20.79 15.37 37.15
N ARG A 96 20.00 14.37 36.73
CA ARG A 96 19.06 13.67 37.62
C ARG A 96 19.76 12.97 38.78
N LYS A 97 20.89 12.32 38.53
CA LYS A 97 21.70 11.68 39.57
C LYS A 97 22.22 12.71 40.57
N ASP A 98 22.69 13.85 40.09
CA ASP A 98 23.22 14.93 40.93
C ASP A 98 22.12 15.56 41.80
N VAL A 99 20.92 15.79 41.25
CA VAL A 99 19.75 16.25 42.03
C VAL A 99 19.44 15.25 43.15
N ARG A 100 19.38 13.95 42.85
CA ARG A 100 19.11 12.92 43.87
C ARG A 100 20.17 12.90 44.97
N ASN A 101 21.44 13.12 44.63
CA ASN A 101 22.51 13.22 45.62
C ASN A 101 22.35 14.46 46.50
N LYS A 102 21.97 15.61 45.92
CA LYS A 102 21.69 16.84 46.66
C LYS A 102 20.46 16.70 47.56
N GLU A 103 19.39 16.02 47.12
CA GLU A 103 18.21 15.72 47.94
C GLU A 103 18.59 14.93 49.21
N LYS A 104 19.42 13.88 49.06
CA LYS A 104 19.94 13.12 50.22
C LYS A 104 20.73 14.01 51.18
N TYR A 105 21.61 14.85 50.63
CA TYR A 105 22.41 15.78 51.43
C TYR A 105 21.53 16.82 52.19
N ILE A 106 20.48 17.34 51.55
CA ILE A 106 19.52 18.23 52.19
C ILE A 106 18.79 17.49 53.33
N SER A 107 18.33 16.26 53.09
CA SER A 107 17.68 15.45 54.13
C SER A 107 18.57 15.21 55.35
N ASP A 108 19.87 14.98 55.14
CA ASP A 108 20.85 14.87 56.24
C ASP A 108 21.02 16.20 57.00
N LEU A 109 21.03 17.34 56.28
CA LEU A 109 21.10 18.67 56.90
C LEU A 109 19.84 19.01 57.71
N GLU A 110 18.66 18.72 57.18
CA GLU A 110 17.38 18.91 57.87
C GLU A 110 17.35 18.11 59.17
N LYS A 111 17.80 16.84 59.16
CA LYS A 111 17.89 16.04 60.37
C LYS A 111 18.81 16.66 61.43
N ARG A 112 20.00 17.14 61.02
CA ARG A 112 20.94 17.83 61.94
C ARG A 112 20.36 19.14 62.49
N LEU A 113 19.59 19.85 61.67
CA LEU A 113 18.91 21.08 62.11
C LEU A 113 17.89 20.77 63.20
N VAL A 114 17.02 19.76 62.99
CA VAL A 114 16.06 19.30 64.00
C VAL A 114 16.76 18.90 65.31
N GLU A 115 17.84 18.13 65.23
CA GLU A 115 18.64 17.76 66.41
C GLU A 115 19.18 18.99 67.16
N SER A 116 19.64 20.00 66.42
CA SER A 116 20.14 21.26 67.01
C SER A 116 19.02 22.11 67.63
N GLU A 117 17.83 22.14 67.02
CA GLU A 117 16.65 22.82 67.56
C GLU A 117 16.19 22.17 68.86
N GLU A 118 16.16 20.84 68.93
CA GLU A 118 15.88 20.10 70.17
C GLU A 118 16.91 20.44 71.26
N GLN A 119 18.20 20.54 70.92
CA GLN A 119 19.23 20.95 71.87
C GLN A 119 19.01 22.37 72.39
N VAL A 120 18.67 23.32 71.51
CA VAL A 120 18.34 24.70 71.89
C VAL A 120 17.13 24.72 72.82
N GLU A 121 16.08 23.94 72.57
CA GLU A 121 14.91 23.90 73.43
C GLU A 121 15.25 23.27 74.80
N ARG A 122 16.07 22.22 74.85
CA ARG A 122 16.59 21.67 76.13
C ARG A 122 17.38 22.72 76.91
N LEU A 123 18.24 23.49 76.25
CA LEU A 123 18.98 24.59 76.88
C LEU A 123 18.04 25.68 77.40
N ARG A 124 17.01 26.06 76.64
CA ARG A 124 15.97 27.01 77.09
C ARG A 124 15.24 26.50 78.33
N CYS A 125 14.88 25.22 78.38
CA CYS A 125 14.28 24.59 79.56
C CYS A 125 15.22 24.63 80.77
N ARG A 126 16.54 24.36 80.60
CA ARG A 126 17.52 24.50 81.69
C ARG A 126 17.65 25.94 82.18
N ILE A 127 17.67 26.93 81.28
CA ILE A 127 17.70 28.36 81.63
C ILE A 127 16.45 28.74 82.43
N ARG A 128 15.26 28.29 82.01
CA ARG A 128 14.00 28.48 82.77
C ARG A 128 14.11 27.86 84.17
N ALA A 129 14.62 26.64 84.29
CA ALA A 129 14.78 25.94 85.58
C ALA A 129 15.80 26.61 86.52
N ILE A 130 16.89 27.16 85.99
CA ILE A 130 17.86 27.96 86.78
C ILE A 130 17.21 29.27 87.24
N SER A 131 16.46 29.92 86.35
CA SER A 131 15.74 31.16 86.67
C SER A 131 14.67 30.95 87.74
N SER A 132 14.01 29.78 87.75
CA SER A 132 13.03 29.43 88.79
C SER A 132 13.65 28.98 90.11
N ARG A 133 14.84 28.36 90.12
CA ARG A 133 15.60 28.03 91.35
C ARG A 133 16.13 29.27 92.09
N LYS A 134 16.16 30.43 91.45
CA LYS A 134 16.66 31.68 92.03
C LYS A 134 15.65 32.37 92.97
N ASN A 135 14.44 31.84 93.14
CA ASN A 135 13.40 32.54 93.90
C ASN A 135 12.88 31.74 95.12
N THR A 136 13.38 32.13 96.31
CA THR A 136 12.72 32.36 97.64
C THR A 136 13.39 31.67 98.87
N PRO A 137 13.25 32.19 100.11
CA PRO A 137 13.19 33.60 100.58
C PRO A 137 14.04 33.89 101.86
N GLU A 138 14.49 35.13 102.07
CA GLU A 138 14.40 35.91 103.34
C GLU A 138 15.38 37.10 103.46
N ARG A 139 14.77 38.26 103.76
CA ARG A 139 15.13 39.18 104.86
C ARG A 139 16.28 40.19 104.72
N GLY A 140 15.85 41.46 104.76
CA GLY A 140 16.52 42.57 105.44
C GLY A 140 17.32 43.48 104.51
N ASN A 141 17.22 44.80 104.54
CA ASN A 141 16.55 45.73 105.43
C ASN A 141 16.38 47.06 104.65
N SER A 142 15.26 47.74 104.92
CA SER A 142 15.12 49.20 104.77
C SER A 142 16.14 49.90 105.71
N PRO A 143 16.43 51.21 105.60
CA PRO A 143 15.41 52.19 105.97
C PRO A 143 15.38 53.47 105.13
N ASP A 144 14.15 53.94 104.95
CA ASP A 144 13.71 55.33 105.10
C ASP A 144 14.74 56.31 105.68
N LEU A 145 14.73 57.54 105.15
CA LEU A 145 14.61 58.73 105.99
C LEU A 145 14.30 59.97 105.11
N TYR A 146 13.17 60.61 105.47
CA TYR A 146 12.92 62.06 105.39
C TYR A 146 12.68 62.70 104.00
N ASN A 147 11.65 63.53 103.78
CA ASN A 147 10.67 64.14 104.67
C ASN A 147 9.51 64.70 103.82
N PRO A 148 8.26 64.67 104.30
CA PRO A 148 7.11 65.27 103.64
C PRO A 148 6.97 66.74 104.04
N ASN A 149 6.40 67.58 103.16
CA ASN A 149 5.27 68.42 103.57
C ASN A 149 4.63 69.07 102.34
N ILE A 150 3.48 68.52 101.97
CA ILE A 150 2.51 69.15 101.09
C ILE A 150 1.39 69.65 102.02
N ASN A 151 1.03 70.92 101.82
CA ASN A 151 -0.09 71.69 102.39
C ASN A 151 0.18 72.50 103.67
N LEU A 152 0.45 73.79 103.47
CA LEU A 152 -0.27 74.85 104.20
C LEU A 152 -0.33 76.13 103.35
N GLU A 153 -1.57 76.59 103.13
CA GLU A 153 -1.98 77.99 102.96
C GLU A 153 -1.54 78.80 101.73
N MET A 154 -2.44 78.79 100.74
CA MET A 154 -2.98 80.01 100.15
C MET A 154 -3.41 81.00 101.26
N ALA A 155 -2.64 82.07 101.48
CA ALA A 155 -3.12 83.28 102.16
C ALA A 155 -2.31 84.52 101.72
N THR A 156 -3.01 85.43 101.01
CA THR A 156 -2.86 86.90 101.02
C THR A 156 -1.46 87.54 100.88
N ILE A 157 -1.08 87.78 99.62
CA ILE A 157 -0.17 88.87 99.16
C ILE A 157 -0.85 90.26 99.35
N THR A 158 -1.51 90.50 100.49
CA THR A 158 -2.31 91.74 100.72
C THR A 158 -2.13 92.36 102.10
N GLU A 159 -1.47 91.70 103.07
CA GLU A 159 -1.26 92.27 104.42
C GLU A 159 0.18 92.74 104.72
N LEU A 160 1.19 92.39 103.91
CA LEU A 160 2.55 92.95 104.05
C LEU A 160 2.73 94.35 103.43
N ALA A 161 1.75 94.83 102.66
CA ALA A 161 1.77 96.19 102.12
C ALA A 161 1.40 97.27 103.17
N ASN A 162 0.67 96.91 104.24
CA ASN A 162 0.21 97.86 105.27
C ASN A 162 1.07 97.90 106.55
N ALA A 163 2.14 97.11 106.63
CA ALA A 163 3.14 97.20 107.70
C ALA A 163 4.33 98.11 107.33
N ILE A 164 4.33 98.67 106.12
CA ILE A 164 5.43 99.48 105.55
C ILE A 164 5.26 101.00 105.85
N ASP A 165 4.16 101.43 106.47
CA ASP A 165 3.90 102.86 106.75
C ASP A 165 4.34 103.37 108.14
N GLY A 166 5.08 102.57 108.92
CA GLY A 166 5.40 102.89 110.33
C GLY A 166 6.86 102.75 110.78
N PHE A 167 7.79 102.38 109.90
CA PHE A 167 9.16 102.05 110.33
C PHE A 167 10.25 102.58 109.39
N LEU A 168 10.15 103.87 109.06
CA LEU A 168 11.30 104.64 108.57
C LEU A 168 12.01 105.22 109.80
N ASP A 169 13.13 104.60 110.18
CA ASP A 169 14.36 105.26 110.66
C ASP A 169 15.21 104.24 111.39
N ASN A 170 16.17 103.59 110.70
CA ASN A 170 17.48 103.24 111.26
C ASN A 170 18.40 102.53 110.23
N THR A 171 19.66 102.95 110.22
CA THR A 171 20.73 102.63 109.25
C THR A 171 21.23 101.16 109.27
N ALA A 172 20.52 100.24 109.92
CA ALA A 172 20.87 98.81 110.02
C ALA A 172 20.23 97.92 108.91
N ASP A 173 19.18 98.41 108.21
CA ASP A 173 18.36 97.61 107.29
C ASP A 173 18.93 97.46 105.85
N ARG A 174 19.98 98.20 105.48
CA ARG A 174 20.63 98.07 104.15
C ARG A 174 21.32 96.72 103.93
N VAL A 175 21.82 96.07 104.99
CA VAL A 175 22.61 94.83 104.87
C VAL A 175 21.71 93.60 104.65
N ILE A 176 20.55 93.54 105.33
CA ILE A 176 19.59 92.43 105.20
C ILE A 176 18.89 92.46 103.82
N MET A 177 18.52 93.66 103.35
CA MET A 177 17.94 93.85 102.01
C MET A 177 18.94 93.48 100.90
N SER A 178 20.23 93.81 101.06
CA SER A 178 21.29 93.41 100.13
C SER A 178 21.39 91.90 99.97
N ASP A 179 21.25 91.15 101.07
CA ASP A 179 21.36 89.68 101.06
C ASP A 179 20.13 88.99 100.45
N GLN A 180 18.93 89.50 100.68
CA GLN A 180 17.73 89.00 100.01
C GLN A 180 17.76 89.26 98.49
N ILE A 181 18.21 90.46 98.07
CA ILE A 181 18.41 90.77 96.65
C ILE A 181 19.46 89.84 96.04
N LYS A 182 20.59 89.58 96.72
CA LYS A 182 21.60 88.63 96.24
C LYS A 182 21.05 87.21 96.09
N ARG A 183 20.17 86.75 96.99
CA ARG A 183 19.52 85.43 96.88
C ARG A 183 18.55 85.37 95.70
N ALA A 184 17.70 86.38 95.53
CA ALA A 184 16.79 86.49 94.40
C ALA A 184 17.56 86.51 93.07
N THR A 185 18.62 87.32 92.98
CA THR A 185 19.49 87.38 91.80
C THR A 185 20.18 86.04 91.49
N ARG A 186 20.60 85.28 92.51
CA ARG A 186 21.14 83.92 92.31
C ARG A 186 20.09 82.94 91.80
N GLN A 187 18.85 83.03 92.29
CA GLN A 187 17.75 82.20 91.80
C GLN A 187 17.38 82.54 90.36
N ILE A 188 17.36 83.82 90.00
CA ILE A 188 17.13 84.29 88.63
C ILE A 188 18.25 83.76 87.72
N ARG A 189 19.53 83.90 88.09
CA ARG A 189 20.65 83.36 87.30
C ARG A 189 20.58 81.85 87.11
N ARG A 190 20.15 81.09 88.12
CA ARG A 190 19.96 79.63 87.99
C ARG A 190 18.83 79.29 87.03
N LYS A 191 17.70 80.00 87.10
CA LYS A 191 16.59 79.81 86.16
C LYS A 191 16.97 80.22 84.74
N GLU A 192 17.73 81.30 84.60
CA GLU A 192 18.27 81.76 83.31
C GLU A 192 19.22 80.73 82.70
N GLN A 193 20.13 80.14 83.48
CA GLN A 193 21.00 79.05 83.03
C GLN A 193 20.21 77.81 82.60
N ASN A 194 19.20 77.40 83.37
CA ASN A 194 18.34 76.27 83.02
C ASN A 194 17.56 76.53 81.72
N LEU A 195 16.96 77.72 81.57
CA LEU A 195 16.25 78.10 80.34
C LEU A 195 17.19 78.14 79.13
N HIS A 196 18.42 78.63 79.31
CA HIS A 196 19.42 78.64 78.24
C HIS A 196 19.81 77.21 77.83
N GLN A 197 19.97 76.32 78.80
CA GLN A 197 20.27 74.91 78.57
C GLN A 197 19.10 74.16 77.90
N ASP A 198 17.86 74.42 78.32
CA ASP A 198 16.65 73.87 77.72
C ASP A 198 16.48 74.36 76.28
N LEU A 199 16.74 75.65 76.01
CA LEU A 199 16.70 76.21 74.65
C LEU A 199 17.73 75.53 73.74
N ILE A 200 18.96 75.32 74.22
CA ILE A 200 20.00 74.61 73.46
C ILE A 200 19.59 73.15 73.20
N GLN A 201 19.02 72.46 74.20
CA GLN A 201 18.55 71.08 74.03
C GLN A 201 17.39 70.99 73.04
N GLU A 202 16.45 71.92 73.08
CA GLU A 202 15.32 71.96 72.17
C GLU A 202 15.74 72.28 70.73
N GLN A 203 16.70 73.20 70.55
CA GLN A 203 17.31 73.44 69.25
C GLN A 203 18.00 72.17 68.70
N ARG A 204 18.78 71.47 69.53
CA ARG A 204 19.39 70.19 69.14
C ARG A 204 18.35 69.14 68.75
N ARG A 205 17.28 68.97 69.54
CA ARG A 205 16.18 68.05 69.22
C ARG A 205 15.52 68.36 67.88
N ARG A 206 15.34 69.65 67.56
CA ARG A 206 14.77 70.06 66.27
C ARG A 206 15.69 69.72 65.10
N TYR A 207 16.99 69.99 65.23
CA TYR A 207 17.99 69.62 64.21
C TYR A 207 18.08 68.10 64.02
N ASP A 208 18.12 67.33 65.11
CA ASP A 208 18.17 65.87 65.03
C ASP A 208 16.89 65.29 64.38
N ALA A 209 15.72 65.84 64.73
CA ALA A 209 14.46 65.42 64.13
C ALA A 209 14.36 65.79 62.63
N GLU A 210 14.93 66.92 62.22
CA GLU A 210 15.03 67.31 60.81
C GLU A 210 15.95 66.37 60.03
N ALA A 211 17.14 66.09 60.56
CA ALA A 211 18.07 65.14 59.96
C ALA A 211 17.45 63.73 59.83
N ILE A 212 16.66 63.29 60.81
CA ILE A 212 15.93 62.01 60.73
C ILE A 212 14.90 62.04 59.59
N ARG A 213 14.13 63.13 59.43
CA ARG A 213 13.14 63.26 58.34
C ARG A 213 13.82 63.26 56.98
N ASP A 214 14.92 63.98 56.81
CA ASP A 214 15.65 64.05 55.53
C ASP A 214 16.23 62.68 55.17
N ASN A 215 16.81 61.97 56.13
CA ASN A 215 17.29 60.60 55.93
C ASN A 215 16.16 59.64 55.54
N GLU A 216 14.97 59.80 56.13
CA GLU A 216 13.80 58.99 55.78
C GLU A 216 13.30 59.29 54.36
N ILE A 217 13.32 60.56 53.92
CA ILE A 217 12.99 60.95 52.54
C ILE A 217 13.99 60.34 51.55
N ILE A 218 15.30 60.42 51.83
CA ILE A 218 16.34 59.82 50.99
C ILE A 218 16.16 58.30 50.89
N ARG A 219 15.84 57.62 52.00
CA ARG A 219 15.55 56.18 51.99
C ARG A 219 14.36 55.83 51.11
N ARG A 220 13.28 56.61 51.17
CA ARG A 220 12.10 56.41 50.32
C ARG A 220 12.42 56.65 48.84
N GLN A 221 13.12 57.72 48.50
CA GLN A 221 13.53 58.00 47.13
C GLN A 221 14.44 56.89 46.56
N ASN A 222 15.37 56.39 47.36
CA ASN A 222 16.22 55.27 46.96
C ASN A 222 15.40 53.98 46.76
N ALA A 223 14.43 53.69 47.64
CA ALA A 223 13.54 52.55 47.49
C ALA A 223 12.66 52.66 46.23
N GLU A 224 12.05 53.83 46.00
CA GLU A 224 11.27 54.13 44.78
C GLU A 224 12.12 53.99 43.52
N GLY A 225 13.39 54.45 43.54
CA GLY A 225 14.32 54.28 42.43
C GLY A 225 14.63 52.81 42.12
N VAL A 226 14.80 51.98 43.15
CA VAL A 226 15.00 50.53 42.99
C VAL A 226 13.72 49.85 42.45
N GLU A 227 12.54 50.23 42.95
CA GLU A 227 11.27 49.71 42.46
C GLU A 227 11.01 50.07 40.99
N GLN A 228 11.28 51.32 40.58
CA GLN A 228 11.17 51.75 39.19
C GLN A 228 12.11 50.98 38.27
N MET A 229 13.35 50.71 38.71
CA MET A 229 14.29 49.89 37.98
C MET A 229 13.78 48.46 37.82
N ALA A 230 13.27 47.85 38.89
CA ALA A 230 12.69 46.51 38.84
C ALA A 230 11.46 46.43 37.90
N ILE A 231 10.61 47.46 37.89
CA ILE A 231 9.47 47.57 36.95
C ILE A 231 9.96 47.67 35.50
N ALA A 232 10.98 48.48 35.25
CA ALA A 232 11.57 48.62 33.91
C ALA A 232 12.15 47.30 33.40
N ASP A 233 12.91 46.58 34.25
CA ASP A 233 13.47 45.27 33.93
C ASP A 233 12.38 44.23 33.65
N LEU A 234 11.32 44.21 34.48
CA LEU A 234 10.16 43.33 34.27
C LEU A 234 9.46 43.62 32.95
N HIS A 235 9.23 44.90 32.62
CA HIS A 235 8.65 45.29 31.33
C HIS A 235 9.54 44.89 30.16
N GLN A 236 10.86 45.03 30.29
CA GLN A 236 11.81 44.62 29.26
C GLN A 236 11.80 43.10 29.05
N LEU A 237 11.79 42.31 30.14
CA LEU A 237 11.67 40.86 30.08
C LEU A 237 10.36 40.41 29.43
N GLN A 238 9.24 41.02 29.80
CA GLN A 238 7.94 40.75 29.19
C GLN A 238 7.93 41.05 27.69
N THR A 239 8.50 42.19 27.29
CA THR A 239 8.59 42.60 25.88
C THR A 239 9.48 41.64 25.08
N ASN A 240 10.62 41.24 25.65
CA ASN A 240 11.53 40.28 25.04
C ASN A 240 10.86 38.91 24.87
N GLY A 241 10.17 38.42 25.90
CA GLY A 241 9.40 37.18 25.84
C GLY A 241 8.30 37.23 24.78
N ARG A 242 7.53 38.32 24.73
CA ARG A 242 6.48 38.54 23.71
C ARG A 242 7.06 38.55 22.29
N ASN A 243 8.19 39.24 22.08
CA ASN A 243 8.86 39.28 20.79
C ASN A 243 9.41 37.90 20.35
N GLN A 244 9.89 37.10 21.30
CA GLN A 244 10.32 35.73 21.02
C GLN A 244 9.14 34.85 20.59
N VAL A 245 8.01 34.94 21.30
CA VAL A 245 6.78 34.20 20.95
C VAL A 245 6.27 34.62 19.57
N ASN A 246 6.22 35.92 19.27
CA ASN A 246 5.81 36.41 17.95
C ASN A 246 6.71 35.85 16.83
N ARG A 247 8.04 35.85 17.04
CA ARG A 247 8.99 35.23 16.08
C ARG A 247 8.77 33.72 15.91
N MET A 248 8.30 33.02 16.93
CA MET A 248 7.95 31.61 16.82
C MET A 248 6.66 31.41 16.05
N LEU A 249 5.63 32.21 16.32
CA LEU A 249 4.36 32.18 15.59
C LEU A 249 4.56 32.45 14.09
N ASP A 250 5.38 33.44 13.73
CA ASP A 250 5.70 33.73 12.32
C ASP A 250 6.43 32.58 11.62
N ARG A 251 7.26 31.83 12.36
CA ARG A 251 7.93 30.64 11.82
C ARG A 251 6.92 29.50 11.63
N ILE A 252 6.00 29.31 12.57
CA ILE A 252 4.95 28.30 12.48
C ILE A 252 4.03 28.61 11.30
N ALA A 253 3.58 29.85 11.15
CA ALA A 253 2.73 30.27 10.03
C ALA A 253 3.40 30.00 8.67
N ARG A 254 4.68 30.37 8.52
CA ARG A 254 5.45 30.07 7.30
C ARG A 254 5.55 28.57 7.01
N LYS A 255 5.79 27.75 8.03
CA LYS A 255 5.81 26.29 7.89
C LYS A 255 4.43 25.74 7.50
N GLN A 256 3.35 26.25 8.08
CA GLN A 256 1.98 25.86 7.72
C GLN A 256 1.66 26.19 6.26
N THR A 257 2.04 27.38 5.77
CA THR A 257 1.88 27.73 4.35
C THR A 257 2.67 26.77 3.45
N ARG A 258 3.92 26.44 3.81
CA ARG A 258 4.73 25.48 3.03
C ARG A 258 4.11 24.07 3.03
N ILE A 259 3.57 23.61 4.15
CA ILE A 259 2.85 22.33 4.23
C ILE A 259 1.64 22.35 3.29
N GLY A 260 0.87 23.44 3.26
CA GLY A 260 -0.25 23.59 2.32
C GLY A 260 0.17 23.43 0.86
N VAL A 261 1.27 24.08 0.46
CA VAL A 261 1.84 23.94 -0.89
C VAL A 261 2.30 22.51 -1.18
N LEU A 262 3.02 21.87 -0.25
CA LEU A 262 3.48 20.49 -0.42
C LEU A 262 2.32 19.50 -0.57
N VAL A 263 1.20 19.72 0.12
CA VAL A 263 -0.01 18.90 -0.03
C VAL A 263 -0.61 19.06 -1.43
N GLN A 264 -0.64 20.27 -1.97
CA GLN A 264 -1.09 20.54 -3.34
C GLN A 264 -0.17 19.90 -4.39
N GLU A 265 1.16 20.08 -4.24
CA GLU A 265 2.16 19.45 -5.10
C GLU A 265 2.03 17.92 -5.09
N ARG A 266 1.84 17.31 -3.91
CA ARG A 266 1.62 15.86 -3.77
C ARG A 266 0.37 15.41 -4.52
N PHE A 267 -0.72 16.17 -4.43
CA PHE A 267 -1.96 15.86 -5.15
C PHE A 267 -1.77 15.95 -6.67
N ALA A 268 -1.09 16.99 -7.16
CA ALA A 268 -0.77 17.15 -8.57
C ALA A 268 0.13 16.02 -9.11
N LEU A 269 1.16 15.63 -8.35
CA LEU A 269 2.03 14.51 -8.69
C LEU A 269 1.25 13.19 -8.77
N GLN A 270 0.31 12.97 -7.85
CA GLN A 270 -0.53 11.77 -7.87
C GLN A 270 -1.41 11.69 -9.11
N LEU A 271 -1.97 12.83 -9.57
CA LEU A 271 -2.72 12.90 -10.82
C LEU A 271 -1.84 12.63 -12.05
N LEU A 272 -0.62 13.19 -12.08
CA LEU A 272 0.34 12.93 -13.15
C LEU A 272 0.73 11.44 -13.20
N TYR A 273 0.96 10.82 -12.04
CA TYR A 273 1.27 9.40 -11.96
C TYR A 273 0.14 8.54 -12.52
N GLN A 274 -1.12 8.82 -12.15
CA GLN A 274 -2.29 8.12 -12.68
C GLN A 274 -2.39 8.28 -14.21
N ARG A 275 -2.20 9.50 -14.72
CA ARG A 275 -2.22 9.76 -16.16
C ARG A 275 -1.12 9.00 -16.90
N ASN A 276 0.10 8.98 -16.36
CA ASN A 276 1.22 8.25 -16.95
C ASN A 276 0.99 6.73 -16.91
N ALA A 277 0.41 6.21 -15.83
CA ALA A 277 0.03 4.79 -15.75
C ALA A 277 -1.00 4.41 -16.84
N HIS A 278 -2.00 5.27 -17.08
CA HIS A 278 -2.96 5.07 -18.16
C HIS A 278 -2.31 5.12 -19.55
N HIS A 279 -1.41 6.07 -19.79
CA HIS A 279 -0.67 6.15 -21.06
C HIS A 279 0.21 4.93 -21.29
N LEU A 280 0.93 4.47 -20.26
CA LEU A 280 1.74 3.26 -20.34
C LEU A 280 0.89 2.03 -20.65
N GLN A 281 -0.28 1.89 -20.02
CA GLN A 281 -1.19 0.80 -20.29
C GLN A 281 -1.71 0.83 -21.74
N ARG A 282 -1.98 2.03 -22.28
CA ARG A 282 -2.38 2.20 -23.67
C ARG A 282 -1.27 1.82 -24.64
N SER A 283 -0.06 2.33 -24.41
CA SER A 283 1.13 1.98 -25.21
C SER A 283 1.41 0.47 -25.20
N ARG A 284 1.27 -0.21 -24.06
CA ARG A 284 1.39 -1.68 -23.98
C ARG A 284 0.36 -2.41 -24.83
N LYS A 285 -0.88 -1.92 -24.90
CA LYS A 285 -1.91 -2.49 -25.78
C LYS A 285 -1.55 -2.29 -27.25
N ASP A 286 -1.06 -1.10 -27.60
CA ASP A 286 -0.65 -0.78 -28.97
C ASP A 286 0.54 -1.65 -29.40
N ILE A 287 1.52 -1.88 -28.50
CA ILE A 287 2.64 -2.82 -28.72
C ILE A 287 2.11 -4.24 -28.96
N GLY A 288 1.21 -4.74 -28.12
CA GLY A 288 0.62 -6.07 -28.30
C GLY A 288 -0.13 -6.21 -29.63
N LEU A 289 -0.80 -5.15 -30.08
CA LEU A 289 -1.46 -5.14 -31.40
C LEU A 289 -0.46 -5.19 -32.56
N LEU A 290 0.66 -4.47 -32.44
CA LEU A 290 1.74 -4.51 -33.42
C LEU A 290 2.41 -5.88 -33.48
N GLU A 291 2.67 -6.51 -32.34
CA GLU A 291 3.21 -7.86 -32.25
C GLU A 291 2.27 -8.87 -32.90
N TYR A 292 0.98 -8.81 -32.58
CA TYR A 292 -0.04 -9.65 -33.20
C TYR A 292 -0.07 -9.49 -34.74
N ASN A 293 -0.01 -8.25 -35.24
CA ASN A 293 0.01 -7.99 -36.67
C ASN A 293 1.29 -8.50 -37.34
N ARG A 294 2.44 -8.35 -36.68
CA ARG A 294 3.74 -8.88 -37.15
C ARG A 294 3.71 -10.40 -37.26
N ASP A 295 3.23 -11.08 -36.22
CA ASP A 295 3.23 -12.54 -36.17
C ASP A 295 2.28 -13.11 -37.23
N ARG A 296 1.12 -12.47 -37.47
CA ARG A 296 0.20 -12.82 -38.54
C ARG A 296 0.82 -12.64 -39.94
N LEU A 297 1.61 -11.59 -40.15
CA LEU A 297 2.36 -11.40 -41.39
C LEU A 297 3.41 -12.49 -41.58
N TYR A 298 4.14 -12.83 -40.51
CA TYR A 298 5.13 -13.90 -40.51
C TYR A 298 4.52 -15.27 -40.81
N GLU A 299 3.40 -15.62 -40.18
CA GLU A 299 2.68 -16.85 -40.48
C GLU A 299 2.26 -16.92 -41.95
N ARG A 300 1.77 -15.81 -42.50
CA ARG A 300 1.34 -15.74 -43.91
C ARG A 300 2.53 -15.92 -44.85
N TYR A 301 3.66 -15.32 -44.51
CA TYR A 301 4.91 -15.48 -45.24
C TYR A 301 5.42 -16.93 -45.20
N GLU A 302 5.46 -17.55 -44.01
CA GLU A 302 5.89 -18.95 -43.87
C GLU A 302 4.95 -19.92 -44.60
N LYS A 303 3.63 -19.69 -44.56
CA LYS A 303 2.66 -20.46 -45.38
C LYS A 303 2.94 -20.33 -46.88
N TRP A 304 3.18 -19.12 -47.37
CA TRP A 304 3.50 -18.89 -48.79
C TRP A 304 4.82 -19.55 -49.19
N LYS A 305 5.85 -19.43 -48.36
CA LYS A 305 7.17 -20.04 -48.55
C LYS A 305 7.09 -21.57 -48.59
N ASN A 306 6.37 -22.18 -47.64
CA ASN A 306 6.15 -23.62 -47.60
C ASN A 306 5.37 -24.11 -48.83
N LYS A 307 4.36 -23.36 -49.28
CA LYS A 307 3.64 -23.68 -50.52
C LYS A 307 4.58 -23.65 -51.73
N THR A 308 5.42 -22.63 -51.83
CA THR A 308 6.40 -22.49 -52.92
C THR A 308 7.43 -23.62 -52.90
N GLN A 309 7.88 -24.04 -51.71
CA GLN A 309 8.79 -25.16 -51.55
C GLN A 309 8.13 -26.49 -51.91
N ALA A 310 6.88 -26.72 -51.49
CA ALA A 310 6.12 -27.91 -51.85
C ALA A 310 5.86 -27.98 -53.37
N GLU A 311 5.55 -26.86 -54.02
CA GLU A 311 5.40 -26.78 -55.48
C GLU A 311 6.72 -27.10 -56.20
N ARG A 312 7.85 -26.57 -55.72
CA ARG A 312 9.19 -26.93 -56.25
C ARG A 312 9.48 -28.42 -56.08
N GLN A 313 9.15 -29.00 -54.92
CA GLN A 313 9.34 -30.42 -54.66
C GLN A 313 8.46 -31.28 -55.58
N ASN A 314 7.21 -30.88 -55.81
CA ASN A 314 6.31 -31.55 -56.75
C ASN A 314 6.85 -31.49 -58.18
N ILE A 315 7.40 -30.35 -58.61
CA ILE A 315 8.04 -30.24 -59.94
C ILE A 315 9.22 -31.22 -60.04
N LEU A 316 10.07 -31.32 -59.02
CA LEU A 316 11.18 -32.28 -58.99
C LEU A 316 10.69 -33.74 -59.02
N ILE A 317 9.64 -34.06 -58.25
CA ILE A 317 9.03 -35.40 -58.23
C ILE A 317 8.42 -35.73 -59.60
N LEU A 318 7.71 -34.80 -60.22
CA LEU A 318 7.12 -34.99 -61.56
C LEU A 318 8.20 -35.14 -62.63
N GLN A 319 9.29 -34.37 -62.56
CA GLN A 319 10.44 -34.55 -63.44
C GLN A 319 11.09 -35.92 -63.26
N ALA A 320 11.25 -36.39 -62.02
CA ALA A 320 11.76 -37.73 -61.74
C ALA A 320 10.81 -38.84 -62.21
N GLN A 321 9.49 -38.64 -62.08
CA GLN A 321 8.47 -39.56 -62.61
C GLN A 321 8.45 -39.58 -64.13
N ILE A 322 8.59 -38.43 -64.81
CA ILE A 322 8.72 -38.37 -66.27
C ILE A 322 9.97 -39.13 -66.71
N LEU A 323 11.10 -38.95 -66.01
CA LEU A 323 12.34 -39.68 -66.27
C LEU A 323 12.18 -41.19 -66.02
N ALA A 324 11.42 -41.59 -65.00
CA ALA A 324 11.15 -43.00 -64.67
C ALA A 324 10.17 -43.65 -65.65
N LEU A 325 9.12 -42.95 -66.08
CA LEU A 325 8.14 -43.39 -67.08
C LEU A 325 8.75 -43.46 -68.49
N GLN A 326 9.75 -42.63 -68.79
CA GLN A 326 10.55 -42.76 -70.01
C GLN A 326 11.45 -44.01 -70.00
N ASN A 327 11.77 -44.56 -68.83
CA ASN A 327 12.70 -45.68 -68.68
C ASN A 327 12.03 -47.03 -68.31
N ASN A 328 10.75 -47.07 -67.92
CA ASN A 328 10.00 -48.30 -67.63
C ASN A 328 8.47 -48.07 -67.71
N PRO A 329 7.69 -48.91 -68.42
CA PRO A 329 6.24 -48.82 -68.40
C PRO A 329 5.67 -49.36 -67.07
N PRO A 330 4.47 -48.90 -66.66
CA PRO A 330 4.13 -48.77 -65.24
C PRO A 330 3.55 -50.05 -64.63
N ASN A 331 4.15 -50.51 -63.54
CA ASN A 331 3.49 -51.37 -62.56
C ASN A 331 3.05 -50.51 -61.37
N GLN A 332 1.74 -50.48 -61.13
CA GLN A 332 1.08 -49.69 -60.11
C GLN A 332 1.40 -50.21 -58.71
N ILE A 333 1.92 -49.34 -57.83
CA ILE A 333 1.77 -49.48 -56.37
C ILE A 333 1.33 -48.11 -55.84
N ASN A 334 0.07 -48.03 -55.41
CA ASN A 334 -0.56 -46.87 -54.77
C ASN A 334 0.21 -46.46 -53.50
N MET A 335 0.71 -45.22 -53.45
CA MET A 335 1.29 -44.61 -52.24
C MET A 335 0.59 -43.29 -51.88
N ALA A 336 -0.71 -43.35 -51.58
CA ALA A 336 -1.41 -42.26 -50.90
C ALA A 336 -2.14 -42.85 -49.70
N GLY A 337 -1.53 -42.75 -48.51
CA GLY A 337 -2.18 -43.08 -47.24
C GLY A 337 -2.71 -41.80 -46.59
N GLU A 338 -4.01 -41.76 -46.32
CA GLU A 338 -4.69 -40.67 -45.61
C GLU A 338 -4.11 -40.47 -44.21
N HIS A 339 -3.84 -39.21 -43.85
CA HIS A 339 -3.46 -38.80 -42.50
C HIS A 339 -4.69 -38.89 -41.59
N PRO A 340 -4.62 -39.58 -40.42
CA PRO A 340 -5.76 -39.66 -39.53
C PRO A 340 -6.05 -38.31 -38.88
N TYR A 341 -7.32 -37.90 -38.85
CA TYR A 341 -7.79 -36.73 -38.11
C TYR A 341 -8.71 -37.18 -36.98
N PHE A 342 -8.70 -36.42 -35.88
CA PHE A 342 -9.56 -36.62 -34.73
C PHE A 342 -10.24 -35.31 -34.37
N ASP A 343 -11.55 -35.27 -34.58
CA ASP A 343 -12.45 -34.20 -34.17
C ASP A 343 -13.24 -34.62 -32.92
N TRP A 344 -14.00 -33.68 -32.35
CA TRP A 344 -14.66 -33.82 -31.04
C TRP A 344 -15.68 -34.96 -30.98
N ASP A 345 -16.15 -35.40 -32.14
CA ASP A 345 -17.23 -36.38 -32.28
C ASP A 345 -16.75 -37.76 -32.73
N ASP A 346 -15.45 -37.93 -32.93
CA ASP A 346 -14.86 -39.16 -33.44
C ASP A 346 -14.73 -40.23 -32.35
N ASN A 347 -14.81 -41.50 -32.76
CA ASN A 347 -14.65 -42.64 -31.87
C ASN A 347 -13.17 -42.83 -31.49
N ILE A 348 -12.84 -42.73 -30.20
CA ILE A 348 -11.46 -42.85 -29.69
C ILE A 348 -10.82 -44.20 -30.10
N PRO A 349 -11.42 -45.39 -29.84
CA PRO A 349 -10.86 -46.66 -30.29
C PRO A 349 -10.51 -46.72 -31.79
N ASP A 350 -11.41 -46.26 -32.67
CA ASP A 350 -11.20 -46.29 -34.11
C ASP A 350 -10.07 -45.35 -34.54
N PHE A 351 -10.05 -44.14 -33.97
CA PHE A 351 -8.96 -43.19 -34.18
C PHE A 351 -7.61 -43.76 -33.76
N LEU A 352 -7.53 -44.39 -32.58
CA LEU A 352 -6.28 -44.98 -32.08
C LEU A 352 -5.77 -46.11 -32.97
N ALA A 353 -6.68 -46.90 -33.56
CA ALA A 353 -6.31 -47.92 -34.55
C ALA A 353 -5.70 -47.31 -35.82
N GLN A 354 -6.29 -46.22 -36.32
CA GLN A 354 -5.77 -45.50 -37.49
C GLN A 354 -4.43 -44.80 -37.20
N LEU A 355 -4.31 -44.16 -36.04
CA LEU A 355 -3.06 -43.52 -35.59
C LEU A 355 -1.92 -44.55 -35.47
N ARG A 356 -2.22 -45.74 -34.97
CA ARG A 356 -1.23 -46.82 -34.88
C ARG A 356 -0.70 -47.23 -36.25
N LEU A 357 -1.56 -47.32 -37.26
CA LEU A 357 -1.17 -47.60 -38.65
C LEU A 357 -0.38 -46.46 -39.29
N ASP A 358 -0.70 -45.20 -38.98
CA ASP A 358 0.03 -44.02 -39.47
C ASP A 358 1.44 -43.96 -38.88
N LEU A 359 1.59 -44.16 -37.57
CA LEU A 359 2.90 -44.20 -36.91
C LEU A 359 3.79 -45.32 -37.47
N GLN A 360 3.22 -46.52 -37.70
CA GLN A 360 3.93 -47.62 -38.36
C GLN A 360 4.38 -47.26 -39.78
N ARG A 361 3.51 -46.62 -40.58
CA ARG A 361 3.85 -46.17 -41.94
C ARG A 361 4.97 -45.13 -41.94
N ARG A 362 5.04 -44.28 -40.91
CA ARG A 362 6.09 -43.27 -40.74
C ARG A 362 7.38 -43.82 -40.16
N GLY A 363 7.41 -45.09 -39.73
CA GLY A 363 8.55 -45.68 -39.05
C GLY A 363 8.81 -45.08 -37.66
N ILE A 364 7.79 -44.49 -37.03
CA ILE A 364 7.89 -43.90 -35.69
C ILE A 364 7.51 -44.96 -34.66
N ASP A 365 8.47 -45.35 -33.83
CA ASP A 365 8.20 -46.24 -32.70
C ASP A 365 7.87 -45.45 -31.42
N PRO A 366 6.61 -45.49 -30.92
CA PRO A 366 6.24 -44.82 -29.68
C PRO A 366 6.85 -45.47 -28.43
N ALA A 367 7.50 -46.64 -28.53
CA ALA A 367 8.22 -47.26 -27.42
C ALA A 367 9.68 -46.78 -27.30
N ASP A 368 10.25 -46.20 -28.37
CA ASP A 368 11.67 -45.89 -28.48
C ASP A 368 12.14 -44.82 -27.48
N ASN A 369 13.28 -45.11 -26.83
CA ASN A 369 13.97 -44.26 -25.86
C ASN A 369 15.42 -43.94 -26.29
N VAL A 370 15.86 -44.42 -27.46
CA VAL A 370 17.26 -44.43 -27.87
C VAL A 370 17.45 -43.53 -29.08
N GLY A 371 17.89 -42.29 -28.85
CA GLY A 371 18.21 -41.32 -29.89
C GLY A 371 18.22 -39.91 -29.33
N GLY A 372 19.07 -39.04 -29.86
CA GLY A 372 19.05 -37.62 -29.50
C GLY A 372 17.66 -36.98 -29.77
N PRO A 373 17.32 -35.87 -29.11
CA PRO A 373 16.02 -35.24 -29.29
C PRO A 373 15.77 -34.84 -30.76
N PRO A 374 14.55 -35.06 -31.31
CA PRO A 374 13.38 -35.65 -30.65
C PRO A 374 13.36 -37.18 -30.72
N THR A 375 13.11 -37.84 -29.57
CA THR A 375 12.97 -39.31 -29.48
C THR A 375 11.72 -39.81 -30.24
N GLY A 376 11.62 -41.11 -30.54
CA GLY A 376 10.42 -41.69 -31.17
C GLY A 376 9.12 -41.39 -30.42
N ARG A 377 9.20 -41.25 -29.08
CA ARG A 377 8.09 -40.81 -28.21
C ARG A 377 7.71 -39.34 -28.42
N ASP A 378 8.69 -38.45 -28.52
CA ASP A 378 8.46 -37.01 -28.75
C ASP A 378 7.86 -36.78 -30.14
N GLN A 379 8.28 -37.57 -31.13
CA GLN A 379 7.69 -37.56 -32.47
C GLN A 379 6.26 -38.10 -32.44
N ALA A 380 6.00 -39.20 -31.72
CA ALA A 380 4.66 -39.79 -31.63
C ALA A 380 3.63 -38.87 -30.95
N ILE A 381 4.01 -38.17 -29.87
CA ILE A 381 3.10 -37.20 -29.22
C ILE A 381 2.85 -35.97 -30.09
N GLY A 382 3.87 -35.54 -30.87
CA GLY A 382 3.71 -34.50 -31.88
C GLY A 382 2.74 -34.90 -33.00
N VAL A 383 2.81 -36.15 -33.47
CA VAL A 383 1.86 -36.70 -34.46
C VAL A 383 0.45 -36.80 -33.86
N LEU A 384 0.31 -37.30 -32.63
CA LEU A 384 -0.97 -37.35 -31.91
C LEU A 384 -1.63 -35.97 -31.83
N ARG A 385 -0.88 -34.94 -31.40
CA ARG A 385 -1.36 -33.55 -31.40
C ARG A 385 -1.72 -33.07 -32.81
N GLY A 386 -0.92 -33.42 -33.81
CA GLY A 386 -1.14 -33.05 -35.22
C GLY A 386 -2.41 -33.63 -35.83
N CYS A 387 -2.89 -34.77 -35.32
CA CYS A 387 -4.17 -35.37 -35.67
C CYS A 387 -5.37 -34.61 -35.08
N MET A 388 -5.21 -33.89 -33.97
CA MET A 388 -6.29 -33.18 -33.31
C MET A 388 -6.77 -31.96 -34.12
N ARG A 389 -8.09 -31.72 -34.11
CA ARG A 389 -8.73 -30.60 -34.83
C ARG A 389 -9.74 -29.87 -33.96
N GLY A 390 -9.95 -28.59 -34.27
CA GLY A 390 -10.97 -27.75 -33.64
C GLY A 390 -10.92 -27.78 -32.11
N ARG A 391 -12.07 -28.03 -31.50
CA ARG A 391 -12.25 -28.09 -30.05
C ARG A 391 -11.40 -29.19 -29.39
N THR A 392 -11.12 -30.27 -30.10
CA THR A 392 -10.30 -31.37 -29.58
C THR A 392 -8.84 -30.97 -29.44
N LEU A 393 -8.35 -30.13 -30.35
CA LEU A 393 -7.01 -29.56 -30.23
C LEU A 393 -6.92 -28.60 -29.05
N GLU A 394 -7.94 -27.76 -28.83
CA GLU A 394 -8.01 -26.86 -27.67
C GLU A 394 -7.95 -27.65 -26.35
N TRP A 395 -8.77 -28.69 -26.21
CA TRP A 395 -8.74 -29.57 -25.03
C TRP A 395 -7.39 -30.25 -24.87
N PHE A 396 -6.82 -30.78 -25.95
CA PHE A 396 -5.52 -31.46 -25.90
C PHE A 396 -4.42 -30.49 -25.46
N ASP A 397 -4.48 -29.25 -25.92
CA ASP A 397 -3.53 -28.22 -25.52
C ASP A 397 -3.70 -27.82 -24.06
N ASP A 398 -4.92 -27.61 -23.59
CA ASP A 398 -5.22 -27.23 -22.20
C ASP A 398 -4.87 -28.34 -21.21
N GLU A 399 -5.18 -29.59 -21.54
CA GLU A 399 -5.03 -30.73 -20.62
C GLU A 399 -3.66 -31.39 -20.70
N ILE A 400 -2.99 -31.37 -21.85
CA ILE A 400 -1.74 -32.10 -22.07
C ILE A 400 -0.61 -31.15 -22.44
N THR A 401 -0.74 -30.34 -23.50
CA THR A 401 0.38 -29.52 -24.00
C THR A 401 0.81 -28.41 -23.03
N THR A 402 -0.12 -27.78 -22.30
CA THR A 402 0.20 -26.71 -21.33
C THR A 402 0.80 -27.23 -20.02
N LYS A 403 0.79 -28.55 -19.82
CA LYS A 403 1.27 -29.20 -18.60
C LYS A 403 2.69 -29.72 -18.81
N GLN A 404 3.60 -29.34 -17.92
CA GLN A 404 5.02 -29.67 -18.09
C GLN A 404 5.38 -31.08 -17.61
N ASN A 405 4.67 -31.59 -16.59
CA ASN A 405 5.08 -32.77 -15.84
C ASN A 405 3.90 -33.73 -15.61
N TRP A 406 4.21 -34.92 -15.10
CA TRP A 406 3.20 -35.94 -14.76
C TRP A 406 3.24 -36.22 -13.26
N GLU A 407 2.12 -36.02 -12.57
CA GLU A 407 1.96 -36.19 -11.14
C GLU A 407 1.31 -37.53 -10.82
N LEU A 408 1.77 -38.20 -9.76
CA LEU A 408 1.22 -39.42 -9.23
C LEU A 408 0.58 -39.11 -7.87
N VAL A 409 -0.71 -38.77 -7.87
CA VAL A 409 -1.40 -38.24 -6.68
C VAL A 409 -1.47 -39.25 -5.53
N ASN A 410 -1.43 -40.54 -5.88
CA ASN A 410 -1.57 -41.61 -4.91
C ASN A 410 -0.21 -42.11 -4.38
N LEU A 411 0.90 -41.54 -4.86
CA LEU A 411 2.25 -41.87 -4.45
C LEU A 411 2.93 -40.62 -3.88
N THR A 412 3.40 -40.69 -2.64
CA THR A 412 4.13 -39.59 -2.00
C THR A 412 5.64 -39.77 -2.18
N ASP A 413 6.41 -38.70 -2.01
CA ASP A 413 7.86 -38.73 -2.11
C ASP A 413 8.57 -39.34 -0.89
N GLY A 414 7.81 -39.92 0.05
CA GLY A 414 8.30 -40.62 1.26
C GLY A 414 8.51 -42.13 1.08
N THR A 415 8.60 -42.64 -0.14
CA THR A 415 8.67 -44.10 -0.40
C THR A 415 9.95 -44.82 0.06
N GLY A 416 11.01 -44.09 0.43
CA GLY A 416 12.32 -44.69 0.71
C GLY A 416 13.05 -45.26 -0.52
N GLN A 417 12.51 -45.12 -1.73
CA GLN A 417 13.06 -45.68 -2.97
C GLN A 417 13.72 -44.62 -3.86
N ALA A 418 14.83 -44.95 -4.51
CA ALA A 418 15.62 -43.99 -5.29
C ALA A 418 14.99 -43.57 -6.64
N ASN A 419 14.11 -44.39 -7.23
CA ASN A 419 13.44 -44.08 -8.50
C ASN A 419 12.13 -44.88 -8.65
N LEU A 420 11.30 -44.51 -9.63
CA LEU A 420 10.01 -45.17 -9.86
C LEU A 420 10.14 -46.65 -10.27
N VAL A 421 11.25 -47.05 -10.88
CA VAL A 421 11.50 -48.47 -11.24
C VAL A 421 11.59 -49.31 -9.97
N ALA A 422 12.22 -48.79 -8.91
CA ALA A 422 12.34 -49.46 -7.63
C ALA A 422 11.01 -49.51 -6.84
N VAL A 423 10.09 -48.58 -7.10
CA VAL A 423 8.73 -48.56 -6.54
C VAL A 423 7.81 -49.54 -7.29
N ASN A 424 7.96 -49.64 -8.61
CA ASN A 424 7.10 -50.46 -9.44
C ASN A 424 7.25 -51.96 -9.11
N GLY A 425 6.14 -52.63 -8.79
CA GLY A 425 6.15 -54.06 -8.46
C GLY A 425 6.43 -54.36 -6.98
N ARG A 426 6.56 -53.34 -6.13
CA ARG A 426 6.62 -53.49 -4.66
C ARG A 426 5.23 -53.68 -4.07
N THR A 427 5.15 -54.34 -2.92
CA THR A 427 3.90 -54.41 -2.14
C THR A 427 3.65 -53.10 -1.40
N ALA A 428 2.39 -52.79 -1.08
CA ALA A 428 2.03 -51.61 -0.29
C ALA A 428 2.79 -51.57 1.06
N LEU A 429 3.03 -52.72 1.70
CA LEU A 429 3.89 -52.82 2.89
C LEU A 429 5.35 -52.42 2.64
N GLN A 430 5.91 -52.74 1.47
CA GLN A 430 7.29 -52.44 1.13
C GLN A 430 7.54 -50.97 0.76
N ILE A 431 6.50 -50.26 0.30
CA ILE A 431 6.55 -48.82 0.02
C ILE A 431 6.43 -48.00 1.33
N GLY A 432 5.77 -48.56 2.34
CA GLY A 432 5.56 -47.93 3.64
C GLY A 432 4.33 -47.02 3.68
N ALA A 433 3.79 -46.79 4.87
CA ALA A 433 2.60 -45.96 5.08
C ALA A 433 2.82 -44.52 4.60
N ASP A 434 4.03 -43.98 4.78
CA ASP A 434 4.40 -42.62 4.37
C ASP A 434 4.60 -42.46 2.85
N GLY A 435 4.59 -43.58 2.09
CA GLY A 435 4.83 -43.63 0.65
C GLY A 435 3.56 -43.71 -0.22
N LEU A 436 2.40 -44.00 0.37
CA LEU A 436 1.10 -44.08 -0.32
C LEU A 436 0.10 -43.13 0.32
N ASN A 437 -0.70 -42.45 -0.51
CA ASN A 437 -1.72 -41.53 -0.02
C ASN A 437 -2.91 -42.30 0.61
N GLU A 438 -3.50 -41.77 1.68
CA GLU A 438 -4.61 -42.39 2.43
C GLU A 438 -5.81 -42.76 1.53
N ALA A 439 -6.00 -42.03 0.43
CA ALA A 439 -7.02 -42.28 -0.57
C ALA A 439 -6.94 -43.66 -1.26
N LEU A 440 -5.80 -44.37 -1.20
CA LEU A 440 -5.60 -45.62 -1.93
C LEU A 440 -5.86 -46.92 -1.13
N GLY A 441 -5.86 -46.88 0.21
CA GLY A 441 -6.34 -47.96 1.10
C GLY A 441 -6.03 -49.42 0.70
N GLN A 442 -4.84 -49.71 0.14
CA GLN A 442 -4.50 -51.04 -0.38
C GLN A 442 -4.15 -52.03 0.77
N PRO A 443 -4.55 -53.31 0.69
CA PRO A 443 -4.10 -54.33 1.63
C PRO A 443 -2.59 -54.52 1.52
N GLY A 444 -1.93 -54.79 2.65
CA GLY A 444 -0.46 -54.72 2.75
C GLY A 444 0.33 -55.61 1.77
N ASN A 445 -0.28 -56.69 1.28
CA ASN A 445 0.28 -57.64 0.33
C ASN A 445 -0.02 -57.30 -1.15
N ALA A 446 -0.81 -56.27 -1.44
CA ALA A 446 -1.11 -55.85 -2.81
C ALA A 446 0.14 -55.26 -3.47
N ILE A 447 0.48 -55.77 -4.66
CA ILE A 447 1.56 -55.23 -5.49
C ILE A 447 1.08 -53.93 -6.13
N VAL A 448 1.75 -52.83 -5.83
CA VAL A 448 1.57 -51.54 -6.50
C VAL A 448 2.27 -51.61 -7.85
N LYS A 449 1.49 -51.94 -8.88
CA LYS A 449 1.91 -51.70 -10.26
C LYS A 449 1.60 -50.25 -10.60
N LEU A 450 2.65 -49.44 -10.71
CA LEU A 450 2.52 -48.05 -11.15
C LEU A 450 1.99 -47.96 -12.59
N ARG A 451 2.23 -49.01 -13.37
CA ARG A 451 1.70 -49.22 -14.72
C ARG A 451 1.29 -50.69 -14.86
N ALA A 452 0.04 -50.97 -15.22
CA ALA A 452 -0.46 -52.35 -15.31
C ALA A 452 -0.03 -53.10 -16.60
N VAL A 453 0.21 -52.38 -17.70
CA VAL A 453 0.55 -52.92 -19.03
C VAL A 453 1.77 -52.19 -19.60
N GLU A 454 2.76 -52.91 -20.12
CA GLU A 454 4.05 -52.35 -20.54
C GLU A 454 4.03 -51.65 -21.92
N GLY A 455 2.96 -51.82 -22.70
CA GLY A 455 2.83 -51.24 -24.04
C GLY A 455 2.51 -49.73 -24.03
N PRO A 456 3.06 -48.94 -24.99
CA PRO A 456 2.86 -47.49 -25.05
C PRO A 456 1.42 -47.05 -25.39
N TRP A 457 0.54 -47.99 -25.75
CA TRP A 457 -0.86 -47.72 -26.13
C TRP A 457 -1.87 -48.00 -25.01
N ASP A 458 -1.48 -48.80 -24.02
CA ASP A 458 -2.39 -49.39 -23.04
C ASP A 458 -1.89 -49.14 -21.61
N GLU A 459 -1.09 -48.09 -21.42
CA GLU A 459 -0.69 -47.66 -20.09
C GLU A 459 -1.94 -47.44 -19.22
N ASP A 460 -1.89 -47.89 -17.96
CA ASP A 460 -2.97 -47.70 -17.00
C ASP A 460 -2.38 -47.09 -15.73
N TRP A 461 -2.75 -45.84 -15.48
CA TRP A 461 -2.24 -45.02 -14.37
C TRP A 461 -3.26 -44.81 -13.25
N ARG A 462 -4.39 -45.52 -13.27
CA ARG A 462 -5.46 -45.38 -12.26
C ARG A 462 -4.97 -45.60 -10.83
N ILE A 463 -4.13 -46.62 -10.62
CA ILE A 463 -3.61 -46.98 -9.30
C ILE A 463 -2.73 -45.86 -8.74
N ALA A 464 -1.82 -45.32 -9.56
CA ALA A 464 -0.91 -44.26 -9.13
C ALA A 464 -1.56 -42.86 -9.10
N GLY A 465 -2.79 -42.72 -9.60
CA GLY A 465 -3.47 -41.42 -9.70
C GLY A 465 -2.75 -40.48 -10.66
N GLY A 466 -2.25 -41.02 -11.78
CA GLY A 466 -1.49 -40.27 -12.75
C GLY A 466 -2.29 -39.11 -13.36
N ARG A 467 -1.73 -37.91 -13.42
CA ARG A 467 -2.34 -36.77 -14.12
C ARG A 467 -1.31 -35.78 -14.67
N PRO A 468 -1.62 -35.05 -15.76
CA PRO A 468 -0.86 -33.89 -16.19
C PRO A 468 -0.79 -32.80 -15.10
N SER A 469 0.38 -32.21 -14.87
CA SER A 469 0.60 -31.24 -13.80
C SER A 469 1.71 -30.23 -14.13
N ASN A 470 1.65 -29.06 -13.48
CA ASN A 470 2.67 -28.01 -13.54
C ASN A 470 3.50 -27.92 -12.24
N LEU A 471 3.32 -28.89 -11.34
CA LEU A 471 4.14 -28.99 -10.13
C LEU A 471 5.60 -29.29 -10.50
N ALA A 472 6.52 -28.87 -9.64
CA ALA A 472 7.96 -29.11 -9.82
C ALA A 472 8.29 -30.61 -9.70
N VAL A 473 9.24 -31.06 -10.52
CA VAL A 473 9.70 -32.46 -10.52
C VAL A 473 10.42 -32.79 -9.21
N ASN A 474 10.07 -33.92 -8.61
CA ASN A 474 10.73 -34.46 -7.43
C ASN A 474 10.97 -35.97 -7.59
N ALA A 475 12.04 -36.45 -6.96
CA ALA A 475 12.33 -37.87 -6.94
C ALA A 475 11.48 -38.57 -5.87
N PRO A 476 11.13 -39.86 -6.07
CA PRO A 476 10.72 -40.68 -4.93
C PRO A 476 11.87 -40.68 -3.90
N ASN A 477 11.53 -40.64 -2.61
CA ASN A 477 12.44 -40.42 -1.47
C ASN A 477 12.99 -38.99 -1.29
N ALA A 478 12.34 -37.96 -1.86
CA ALA A 478 12.67 -36.58 -1.54
C ALA A 478 12.24 -36.16 -0.10
N GLY A 479 11.32 -36.91 0.52
CA GLY A 479 11.02 -36.81 1.95
C GLY A 479 10.24 -35.55 2.37
N ASN A 480 9.55 -34.87 1.45
CA ASN A 480 8.76 -33.68 1.75
C ASN A 480 7.29 -33.99 2.08
N GLY A 481 6.87 -35.25 1.96
CA GLY A 481 5.48 -35.67 2.16
C GLY A 481 4.54 -35.19 1.04
N THR A 482 5.08 -34.83 -0.12
CA THR A 482 4.30 -34.35 -1.28
C THR A 482 4.13 -35.46 -2.31
N THR A 483 3.19 -35.30 -3.25
CA THR A 483 3.00 -36.25 -4.36
C THR A 483 4.25 -36.33 -5.24
N VAL A 484 4.50 -37.49 -5.82
CA VAL A 484 5.62 -37.69 -6.76
C VAL A 484 5.26 -37.10 -8.12
N VAL A 485 6.16 -36.29 -8.68
CA VAL A 485 6.02 -35.60 -9.96
C VAL A 485 7.22 -35.94 -10.84
N VAL A 486 6.97 -36.53 -12.00
CA VAL A 486 8.01 -36.92 -12.97
C VAL A 486 8.11 -35.93 -14.13
N PRO A 487 9.31 -35.76 -14.70
CA PRO A 487 9.53 -34.79 -15.78
C PRO A 487 8.85 -35.24 -17.07
N GLY A 488 8.13 -34.30 -17.70
CA GLY A 488 7.52 -34.49 -19.02
C GLY A 488 6.27 -35.38 -19.01
N ILE A 489 5.50 -35.27 -20.08
CA ILE A 489 4.36 -36.14 -20.37
C ILE A 489 4.71 -37.01 -21.57
N ARG A 490 4.64 -38.32 -21.38
CA ARG A 490 4.98 -39.32 -22.41
C ARG A 490 3.77 -39.66 -23.27
N PHE A 491 4.02 -40.16 -24.47
CA PHE A 491 2.98 -40.60 -25.41
C PHE A 491 1.92 -41.49 -24.75
N GLY A 492 2.31 -42.54 -24.03
CA GLY A 492 1.34 -43.45 -23.40
C GLY A 492 0.53 -42.82 -22.26
N GLN A 493 1.09 -41.85 -21.54
CA GLN A 493 0.36 -41.05 -20.54
C GLN A 493 -0.69 -40.17 -21.21
N ALA A 494 -0.35 -39.53 -22.33
CA ALA A 494 -1.28 -38.74 -23.13
C ALA A 494 -2.41 -39.60 -23.72
N ILE A 495 -2.11 -40.80 -24.22
CA ILE A 495 -3.12 -41.75 -24.72
C ILE A 495 -4.04 -42.22 -23.60
N TRP A 496 -3.50 -42.55 -22.43
CA TRP A 496 -4.34 -42.93 -21.28
C TRP A 496 -5.23 -41.78 -20.82
N TRP A 497 -4.70 -40.55 -20.74
CA TRP A 497 -5.48 -39.36 -20.39
C TRP A 497 -6.60 -39.11 -21.40
N LEU A 498 -6.30 -39.21 -22.71
CA LEU A 498 -7.29 -39.13 -23.78
C LEU A 498 -8.38 -40.21 -23.63
N LYS A 499 -8.01 -41.47 -23.39
CA LYS A 499 -8.98 -42.57 -23.21
C LYS A 499 -9.91 -42.39 -22.00
N THR A 500 -9.45 -41.72 -20.95
CA THR A 500 -10.12 -41.72 -19.64
C THR A 500 -10.77 -40.39 -19.26
N HIS A 501 -10.30 -39.28 -19.83
CA HIS A 501 -10.73 -37.91 -19.48
C HIS A 501 -11.18 -37.09 -20.69
N PHE A 502 -11.14 -37.63 -21.91
CA PHE A 502 -11.71 -36.94 -23.07
C PHE A 502 -13.25 -36.95 -23.01
N PRO A 503 -13.92 -35.79 -22.94
CA PRO A 503 -15.35 -35.69 -22.67
C PRO A 503 -16.17 -36.07 -23.91
N THR A 504 -16.43 -37.37 -24.08
CA THR A 504 -17.10 -37.92 -25.27
C THR A 504 -18.53 -38.33 -24.97
N VAL A 505 -19.44 -37.36 -24.84
CA VAL A 505 -20.91 -37.58 -24.86
C VAL A 505 -21.55 -38.03 -23.54
N GLU A 506 -20.89 -38.81 -22.66
CA GLU A 506 -21.53 -39.27 -21.41
C GLU A 506 -21.70 -38.19 -20.32
N GLU A 507 -20.71 -37.32 -20.11
CA GLU A 507 -20.85 -36.20 -19.14
C GLU A 507 -21.85 -35.15 -19.63
N GLU A 508 -21.82 -34.80 -20.92
CA GLU A 508 -22.81 -33.86 -21.50
C GLU A 508 -24.24 -34.46 -21.49
N LEU A 509 -24.39 -35.79 -21.62
CA LEU A 509 -25.67 -36.50 -21.43
C LEU A 509 -26.13 -36.47 -19.97
N ARG A 510 -25.24 -36.76 -19.02
CA ARG A 510 -25.54 -36.69 -17.58
C ARG A 510 -25.98 -35.28 -17.20
N ASP A 511 -25.29 -34.26 -17.69
CA ASP A 511 -25.64 -32.86 -17.41
C ASP A 511 -27.04 -32.49 -17.93
N MET A 512 -27.42 -32.99 -19.11
CA MET A 512 -28.77 -32.76 -19.66
C MET A 512 -29.84 -33.61 -18.96
N MET A 513 -29.49 -34.82 -18.52
CA MET A 513 -30.39 -35.69 -17.76
C MET A 513 -30.72 -35.12 -16.38
N TYR A 514 -29.70 -34.64 -15.66
CA TYR A 514 -29.83 -34.09 -14.31
C TYR A 514 -30.20 -32.60 -14.27
N GLY A 515 -30.33 -31.93 -15.41
CA GLY A 515 -30.78 -30.53 -15.49
C GLY A 515 -29.73 -29.51 -15.03
N THR A 516 -28.44 -29.85 -15.09
CA THR A 516 -27.34 -28.96 -14.71
C THR A 516 -26.98 -27.98 -15.83
N ILE A 517 -27.43 -28.22 -17.06
CA ILE A 517 -27.33 -27.27 -18.18
C ILE A 517 -28.29 -26.12 -17.92
N THR A 518 -27.75 -24.98 -17.49
CA THR A 518 -28.51 -23.73 -17.32
C THR A 518 -27.94 -22.65 -18.24
N LYS A 519 -28.73 -21.61 -18.50
CA LYS A 519 -28.28 -20.45 -19.28
C LYS A 519 -27.00 -19.86 -18.71
N GLY A 520 -26.92 -19.61 -17.39
CA GLY A 520 -25.73 -18.98 -16.77
C GLY A 520 -25.19 -17.78 -17.58
N ASP A 521 -23.90 -17.85 -17.91
CA ASP A 521 -23.19 -16.90 -18.77
C ASP A 521 -23.35 -17.16 -20.28
N LEU A 522 -23.96 -18.28 -20.67
CA LEU A 522 -24.22 -18.61 -22.07
C LEU A 522 -25.26 -17.66 -22.66
N THR A 523 -25.07 -17.30 -23.91
CA THR A 523 -26.10 -16.67 -24.72
C THR A 523 -27.21 -17.67 -25.04
N ILE A 524 -28.40 -17.16 -25.37
CA ILE A 524 -29.55 -18.00 -25.69
C ILE A 524 -29.30 -18.85 -26.95
N ASP A 525 -28.54 -18.36 -27.92
CA ASP A 525 -28.13 -19.13 -29.11
C ASP A 525 -27.15 -20.26 -28.75
N GLU A 526 -26.17 -20.00 -27.88
CA GLU A 526 -25.24 -21.03 -27.39
C GLU A 526 -25.96 -22.12 -26.59
N LEU A 527 -26.88 -21.73 -25.71
CA LEU A 527 -27.71 -22.66 -24.95
C LEU A 527 -28.56 -23.53 -25.87
N TYR A 528 -29.22 -22.94 -26.87
CA TYR A 528 -30.04 -23.66 -27.84
C TYR A 528 -29.21 -24.66 -28.64
N ARG A 529 -28.07 -24.24 -29.20
CA ARG A 529 -27.18 -25.15 -29.96
C ARG A 529 -26.64 -26.28 -29.11
N LYS A 530 -26.30 -26.00 -27.85
CA LYS A 530 -25.81 -27.02 -26.91
C LYS A 530 -26.89 -28.08 -26.63
N ILE A 531 -28.12 -27.65 -26.35
CA ILE A 531 -29.25 -28.55 -26.07
C ILE A 531 -29.66 -29.32 -27.34
N GLU A 532 -29.75 -28.67 -28.49
CA GLU A 532 -30.09 -29.32 -29.76
C GLU A 532 -29.05 -30.37 -30.17
N ARG A 533 -27.75 -30.12 -29.93
CA ARG A 533 -26.66 -31.06 -30.20
C ARG A 533 -26.76 -32.31 -29.33
N ILE A 534 -26.94 -32.14 -28.02
CA ILE A 534 -27.06 -33.28 -27.08
C ILE A 534 -28.35 -34.05 -27.38
N GLY A 535 -29.44 -33.35 -27.66
CA GLY A 535 -30.73 -33.92 -28.07
C GLY A 535 -30.67 -34.82 -29.30
N ARG A 536 -29.99 -34.34 -30.35
CA ARG A 536 -29.79 -35.12 -31.59
C ARG A 536 -29.00 -36.40 -31.33
N ARG A 537 -27.99 -36.39 -30.45
CA ARG A 537 -27.18 -37.58 -30.11
C ARG A 537 -27.92 -38.58 -29.24
N ALA A 538 -28.80 -38.09 -28.38
CA ALA A 538 -29.60 -38.90 -27.46
C ALA A 538 -30.98 -39.28 -28.02
N ASN A 539 -31.25 -38.93 -29.29
CA ASN A 539 -32.49 -39.21 -30.01
C ASN A 539 -33.76 -38.70 -29.29
N TYR A 540 -33.66 -37.53 -28.63
CA TYR A 540 -34.80 -36.88 -27.99
C TYR A 540 -35.79 -36.37 -29.02
N ARG A 541 -37.08 -36.44 -28.68
CA ARG A 541 -38.12 -35.84 -29.51
C ARG A 541 -38.04 -34.31 -29.46
N PRO A 542 -38.46 -33.60 -30.52
CA PRO A 542 -38.47 -32.13 -30.53
C PRO A 542 -39.22 -31.52 -29.33
N GLU A 543 -40.27 -32.17 -28.83
CA GLU A 543 -41.04 -31.74 -27.66
C GLU A 543 -40.25 -31.86 -26.36
N GLU A 544 -39.43 -32.90 -26.23
CA GLU A 544 -38.57 -33.13 -25.05
C GLU A 544 -37.39 -32.16 -25.06
N LEU A 545 -36.82 -31.89 -26.23
CA LEU A 545 -35.79 -30.87 -26.41
C LEU A 545 -36.28 -29.49 -26.03
N ARG A 546 -37.52 -29.18 -26.41
CA ARG A 546 -38.15 -27.92 -26.02
C ARG A 546 -38.29 -27.82 -24.50
N ARG A 547 -38.78 -28.86 -23.82
CA ARG A 547 -38.90 -28.87 -22.35
C ARG A 547 -37.53 -28.66 -21.69
N LYS A 548 -36.52 -29.41 -22.13
CA LYS A 548 -35.14 -29.28 -21.62
C LYS A 548 -34.55 -27.88 -21.86
N PHE A 549 -34.88 -27.24 -22.98
CA PHE A 549 -34.49 -25.86 -23.25
C PHE A 549 -35.19 -24.86 -22.32
N LEU A 550 -36.49 -25.03 -22.05
CA LEU A 550 -37.24 -24.18 -21.13
C LEU A 550 -36.76 -24.35 -19.68
N ASP A 551 -36.49 -25.60 -19.25
CA ASP A 551 -35.96 -25.91 -17.91
C ASP A 551 -34.58 -25.26 -17.67
N ALA A 552 -33.79 -25.08 -18.74
CA ALA A 552 -32.48 -24.45 -18.67
C ALA A 552 -32.51 -22.91 -18.58
N LEU A 553 -33.68 -22.28 -18.79
CA LEU A 553 -33.83 -20.83 -18.75
C LEU A 553 -34.12 -20.32 -17.32
N PRO A 554 -33.46 -19.22 -16.89
CA PRO A 554 -33.85 -18.51 -15.67
C PRO A 554 -35.27 -17.96 -15.78
N LEU A 555 -35.98 -17.84 -14.65
CA LEU A 555 -37.38 -17.36 -14.58
C LEU A 555 -37.69 -16.13 -15.48
N PRO A 556 -36.88 -15.07 -15.53
CA PRO A 556 -37.19 -13.89 -16.36
C PRO A 556 -37.14 -14.14 -17.88
N TRP A 557 -36.51 -15.23 -18.30
CA TRP A 557 -36.47 -15.68 -19.69
C TRP A 557 -37.55 -16.72 -19.98
N LEU A 558 -37.93 -17.51 -18.97
CA LEU A 558 -39.04 -18.44 -19.05
C LEU A 558 -40.38 -17.70 -19.25
N GLU A 559 -40.66 -16.69 -18.42
CA GLU A 559 -41.86 -15.83 -18.54
C GLU A 559 -41.95 -15.20 -19.94
N LYS A 560 -40.81 -14.74 -20.47
CA LYS A 560 -40.74 -14.19 -21.84
C LYS A 560 -40.95 -15.24 -22.92
N ALA A 561 -40.48 -16.46 -22.69
CA ALA A 561 -40.68 -17.55 -23.64
C ALA A 561 -42.17 -17.93 -23.71
N GLU A 562 -42.88 -17.87 -22.58
CA GLU A 562 -44.33 -18.05 -22.48
C GLU A 562 -45.07 -16.91 -23.21
N ASP A 563 -44.68 -15.65 -23.00
CA ASP A 563 -45.27 -14.47 -23.67
C ASP A 563 -45.13 -14.46 -25.20
N ILE A 564 -44.01 -14.96 -25.73
CA ILE A 564 -43.73 -14.99 -27.18
C ILE A 564 -44.63 -16.01 -27.91
N GLY A 565 -45.14 -17.01 -27.19
CA GLY A 565 -46.13 -17.97 -27.66
C GLY A 565 -45.72 -19.43 -27.46
N GLU A 566 -46.53 -20.16 -26.71
CA GLU A 566 -46.36 -21.59 -26.39
C GLU A 566 -46.31 -22.49 -27.64
N HIS A 567 -46.81 -22.04 -28.79
CA HIS A 567 -46.94 -22.86 -30.00
C HIS A 567 -45.75 -22.78 -30.99
N LEU A 568 -44.75 -21.92 -30.75
CA LEU A 568 -43.62 -21.75 -31.69
C LEU A 568 -42.63 -22.91 -31.62
N PRO A 569 -42.11 -23.44 -32.73
CA PRO A 569 -41.08 -24.49 -32.69
C PRO A 569 -39.80 -23.99 -32.01
N LEU A 570 -39.02 -24.90 -31.41
CA LEU A 570 -37.87 -24.58 -30.56
C LEU A 570 -36.86 -23.63 -31.23
N ASN A 571 -36.57 -23.85 -32.50
CA ASN A 571 -35.65 -23.03 -33.30
C ASN A 571 -36.13 -21.57 -33.44
N GLU A 572 -37.43 -21.35 -33.67
CA GLU A 572 -38.01 -20.01 -33.80
C GLU A 572 -38.10 -19.30 -32.45
N LEU A 573 -38.42 -20.06 -31.39
CA LEU A 573 -38.43 -19.55 -30.02
C LEU A 573 -37.04 -19.08 -29.58
N ALA A 574 -36.01 -19.92 -29.78
CA ALA A 574 -34.63 -19.59 -29.45
C ALA A 574 -34.14 -18.35 -30.21
N LYS A 575 -34.45 -18.24 -31.50
CA LYS A 575 -34.09 -17.08 -32.33
C LYS A 575 -34.70 -15.78 -31.81
N LYS A 576 -36.00 -15.77 -31.50
CA LYS A 576 -36.68 -14.58 -30.97
C LYS A 576 -36.13 -14.16 -29.60
N LEU A 577 -35.86 -15.12 -28.72
CA LEU A 577 -35.28 -14.86 -27.41
C LEU A 577 -33.86 -14.30 -27.53
N TYR A 578 -33.04 -14.83 -28.44
CA TYR A 578 -31.70 -14.32 -28.72
C TYR A 578 -31.70 -12.88 -29.26
N GLU A 579 -32.63 -12.54 -30.15
CA GLU A 579 -32.79 -11.15 -30.62
C GLU A 579 -33.13 -10.18 -29.46
N ILE A 580 -33.92 -10.62 -28.48
CA ILE A 580 -34.24 -9.84 -27.28
C ILE A 580 -33.02 -9.68 -26.37
N GLU A 581 -32.19 -10.71 -26.25
CA GLU A 581 -30.93 -10.69 -25.50
C GLU A 581 -29.95 -9.67 -26.11
N LEU A 582 -29.75 -9.70 -27.42
CA LEU A 582 -28.93 -8.73 -28.14
C LEU A 582 -29.42 -7.28 -27.92
N ARG A 583 -30.74 -7.05 -27.97
CA ARG A 583 -31.32 -5.72 -27.72
C ARG A 583 -31.11 -5.26 -26.26
N ARG A 584 -31.13 -6.17 -25.28
CA ARG A 584 -30.81 -5.85 -23.88
C ARG A 584 -29.34 -5.47 -23.70
N ILE A 585 -28.43 -6.24 -24.30
CA ILE A 585 -26.99 -5.95 -24.27
C ILE A 585 -26.68 -4.59 -24.91
N ALA A 586 -27.33 -4.29 -26.05
CA ALA A 586 -27.16 -3.01 -26.74
C ALA A 586 -27.66 -1.81 -25.90
N ARG A 587 -28.80 -1.93 -25.22
CA ARG A 587 -29.31 -0.89 -24.30
C ARG A 587 -28.40 -0.66 -23.11
N TYR A 588 -27.93 -1.73 -22.46
CA TYR A 588 -27.01 -1.61 -21.33
C TYR A 588 -25.69 -0.92 -21.71
N LYS A 589 -25.21 -1.12 -22.94
CA LYS A 589 -24.04 -0.39 -23.47
C LYS A 589 -24.34 1.10 -23.74
N ARG A 590 -25.58 1.45 -24.09
CA ARG A 590 -26.01 2.83 -24.34
C ARG A 590 -26.17 3.62 -23.03
N ASP A 591 -26.74 3.03 -21.99
CA ASP A 591 -27.01 3.68 -20.70
C ASP A 591 -25.75 3.89 -19.84
N ARG A 592 -24.63 3.23 -20.19
CA ARG A 592 -23.30 3.43 -19.58
C ARG A 592 -22.49 4.57 -20.20
N ILE A 593 -22.99 5.20 -21.27
CA ILE A 593 -22.39 6.42 -21.84
C ILE A 593 -23.17 7.60 -21.23
N PRO A 594 -22.56 8.43 -20.36
CA PRO A 594 -23.24 9.63 -19.86
C PRO A 594 -23.57 10.54 -21.04
N ASP A 595 -24.81 11.03 -21.07
CA ASP A 595 -25.27 12.02 -22.04
C ASP A 595 -24.39 13.29 -21.92
N PRO A 596 -23.62 13.69 -22.94
CA PRO A 596 -22.70 14.84 -22.85
C PRO A 596 -23.41 16.17 -22.53
N LEU A 597 -24.73 16.22 -22.69
CA LEU A 597 -25.53 17.44 -22.51
C LEU A 597 -25.93 17.73 -21.06
N LEU A 598 -25.75 16.80 -20.12
CA LEU A 598 -26.10 17.02 -18.71
C LEU A 598 -24.96 17.59 -17.84
N LEU A 599 -23.73 17.70 -18.36
CA LEU A 599 -22.59 18.27 -17.62
C LEU A 599 -22.45 19.81 -17.72
N ASN A 600 -23.13 20.48 -18.66
CA ASN A 600 -22.95 21.92 -18.89
C ASN A 600 -23.94 22.84 -18.14
N SER A 601 -24.79 22.32 -17.24
CA SER A 601 -25.82 23.14 -16.57
C SER A 601 -25.55 23.47 -15.09
N LYS A 602 -24.37 23.16 -14.55
CA LYS A 602 -24.05 23.41 -13.13
C LYS A 602 -22.93 24.43 -12.86
N GLU A 603 -22.51 25.20 -13.86
CA GLU A 603 -21.48 26.26 -13.67
C GLU A 603 -22.02 27.70 -13.62
N TYR A 604 -23.34 27.91 -13.53
CA TYR A 604 -23.89 29.25 -13.29
C TYR A 604 -24.97 29.23 -12.21
N LEU A 605 -24.54 29.28 -10.96
CA LEU A 605 -25.16 29.87 -9.76
C LEU A 605 -24.13 29.74 -8.62
#